data_AF-A0A0R3PQG0-F1
#
_entry.id   AF-A0A0R3PQG0-F1
#
_cell.length_a   1.000
_cell.length_b   1.000
_cell.length_c   1.000
_cell.angle_alpha   90.00
_cell.angle_beta   90.00
_cell.angle_gamma   90.00
#
_symmetry.space_group_name_H-M   'P 1'
#
loop_
_entity.id
_entity.type
_entity.pdbx_description
1 polymer ?
#
loop_
_entity_poly.entity_id
_entity_poly.type
_entity_poly.pdbx_seq_one_letter_code
_entity_poly.pdbx_strand_id
1 'polypeptide(L)'
;MRTLEWDNMGVKIDGRQLRHLCFADNIVLITPNISQAEGMLTDFDKARGQIGLRRNLTETMLMGNFLVTYAPFMLKGMNISE
;
A
#
# COMPACT_ATOMS: atom_id res chain seq x y z
N MET A 1 4.10 13.81 0.19
CA MET A 1 3.37 12.77 0.96
C MET A 1 2.97 13.19 2.39
N ARG A 2 3.27 14.39 2.90
CA ARG A 2 2.90 14.83 4.27
C ARG A 2 1.37 15.00 4.52
N THR A 3 0.53 14.76 3.52
CA THR A 3 -0.94 14.96 3.54
C THR A 3 -1.74 13.66 3.67
N LEU A 4 -1.09 12.50 3.76
CA LEU A 4 -1.77 11.22 3.91
C LEU A 4 -1.92 10.90 5.41
N GLU A 5 -3.15 11.00 5.91
CA GLU A 5 -3.49 10.75 7.32
C GLU A 5 -3.49 9.25 7.64
N TRP A 6 -2.31 8.68 7.75
CA TRP A 6 -2.12 7.25 8.04
C TRP A 6 -1.72 6.98 9.48
N ASP A 7 -1.95 7.91 10.42
CA ASP A 7 -1.48 7.81 11.82
C ASP A 7 -2.01 6.57 12.55
N ASN A 8 -3.19 6.08 12.17
CA ASN A 8 -3.79 4.86 12.72
C ASN A 8 -3.61 3.62 11.83
N MET A 9 -2.97 3.77 10.66
CA MET A 9 -2.70 2.69 9.72
C MET A 9 -1.24 2.24 9.85
N GLY A 10 -0.94 0.98 9.59
CA GLY A 10 0.42 0.44 9.66
C GLY A 10 0.66 -0.62 10.73
N VAL A 11 1.88 -1.16 10.77
CA VAL A 11 2.27 -2.23 11.70
C VAL A 11 3.20 -1.68 12.77
N LYS A 12 2.93 -2.02 14.03
CA LYS A 12 3.77 -1.62 15.16
C LYS A 12 4.90 -2.63 15.35
N ILE A 13 6.15 -2.17 15.20
CA ILE A 13 7.37 -2.94 15.41
C ILE A 13 8.21 -2.20 16.46
N ASP A 14 8.58 -2.86 17.55
CA ASP A 14 9.37 -2.29 18.66
C ASP A 14 8.87 -0.93 19.16
N GLY A 15 7.56 -0.80 19.32
CA GLY A 15 6.93 0.43 19.80
C GLY A 15 6.71 1.50 18.72
N ARG A 16 7.28 1.35 17.52
CA ARG A 16 7.18 2.31 16.41
C ARG A 16 6.16 1.84 15.37
N GLN A 17 5.32 2.75 14.88
CA GLN A 17 4.33 2.45 13.85
C GLN A 17 4.93 2.68 12.45
N LEU A 18 5.18 1.58 11.74
CA LEU A 18 5.75 1.57 10.41
C LEU A 18 4.63 1.54 9.37
N ARG A 19 4.65 2.50 8.43
CA ARG A 19 3.53 2.77 7.51
C ARG A 19 3.95 2.69 6.06
N HIS A 20 5.13 3.20 5.78
CA HIS A 20 5.76 3.12 4.48
C HIS A 20 7.28 3.12 4.61
N LEU A 21 7.94 2.48 3.65
CA LEU A 21 9.37 2.61 3.39
C LEU A 21 9.51 3.15 1.96
N CYS A 22 10.46 4.06 1.74
CA CYS A 22 10.75 4.60 0.42
C CYS A 22 12.23 4.37 0.13
N PHE A 23 12.53 3.77 -1.02
CA PHE A 23 13.89 3.61 -1.52
C PHE A 23 13.94 3.87 -3.02
N ALA A 24 14.72 4.86 -3.43
CA ALA A 24 14.74 5.37 -4.80
C ALA A 24 13.31 5.64 -5.31
N ASP A 25 12.90 4.99 -6.39
CA ASP A 25 11.57 5.13 -7.00
C ASP A 25 10.52 4.17 -6.42
N ASN A 26 10.92 3.30 -5.49
CA ASN A 26 10.05 2.28 -4.90
C ASN A 26 9.48 2.71 -3.55
N ILE A 27 8.18 2.51 -3.38
CA ILE A 27 7.46 2.75 -2.11
C ILE A 27 6.81 1.44 -1.68
N VAL A 28 7.14 1.00 -0.46
CA VAL A 28 6.52 -0.14 0.20
C VAL A 28 5.52 0.40 1.21
N LEU A 29 4.26 -0.03 1.11
CA LEU A 29 3.23 0.25 2.12
C LEU A 29 3.13 -0.95 3.06
N ILE A 30 3.05 -0.67 4.35
CA ILE A 30 2.97 -1.70 5.39
C ILE A 30 1.64 -1.55 6.07
N THR A 31 0.82 -2.60 6.06
CA THR A 31 -0.52 -2.61 6.65
C THR A 31 -0.77 -3.90 7.44
N PRO A 32 -1.64 -3.87 8.45
CA PRO A 32 -1.98 -5.07 9.22
C PRO A 32 -2.99 -5.99 8.49
N ASN A 33 -3.72 -5.49 7.48
CA ASN A 33 -4.68 -6.26 6.72
C ASN A 33 -4.95 -5.67 5.33
N ILE A 34 -5.63 -6.46 4.50
CA ILE A 34 -5.99 -6.18 3.10
C ILE A 34 -6.86 -4.92 2.99
N SER A 35 -7.89 -4.78 3.83
CA SER A 35 -8.80 -3.62 3.75
C SER A 35 -8.09 -2.29 4.02
N GLN A 36 -7.13 -2.28 4.95
CA GLN A 36 -6.27 -1.11 5.16
C GLN A 36 -5.30 -0.89 3.99
N ALA A 37 -4.79 -1.95 3.36
CA ALA A 37 -3.95 -1.84 2.17
C ALA A 37 -4.71 -1.19 1.01
N GLU A 38 -5.95 -1.58 0.75
CA GLU A 38 -6.80 -0.99 -0.30
C GLU A 38 -7.05 0.51 -0.07
N GLY A 39 -7.34 0.89 1.18
CA GLY A 39 -7.52 2.29 1.57
C GLY A 39 -6.25 3.11 1.36
N MET A 40 -5.12 2.64 1.89
CA MET A 40 -3.83 3.33 1.74
C MET A 40 -3.40 3.44 0.27
N LEU A 41 -3.60 2.39 -0.53
CA LEU A 41 -3.33 2.45 -1.97
C LEU A 41 -4.22 3.45 -2.69
N THR A 42 -5.50 3.53 -2.31
CA THR A 42 -6.44 4.50 -2.91
C THR A 42 -6.04 5.94 -2.61
N ASP A 43 -5.67 6.23 -1.36
CA ASP A 43 -5.22 7.56 -0.97
C ASP A 43 -3.89 7.91 -1.64
N PHE A 44 -2.99 6.92 -1.74
CA PHE A 44 -1.71 7.06 -2.43
C PHE A 44 -1.90 7.39 -3.92
N ASP A 45 -2.75 6.64 -4.63
CA ASP A 45 -3.04 6.86 -6.05
C ASP A 45 -3.70 8.23 -6.27
N LYS A 46 -4.59 8.66 -5.37
CA LYS A 46 -5.21 9.99 -5.41
C LYS A 46 -4.16 11.10 -5.25
N ALA A 47 -3.28 10.98 -4.25
CA ALA A 47 -2.23 11.96 -4.02
C ALA A 47 -1.20 12.00 -5.16
N ARG A 48 -0.85 10.84 -5.71
CA ARG A 48 0.05 10.70 -6.87
C ARG A 48 -0.56 11.32 -8.13
N GLY A 49 -1.85 11.10 -8.36
CA GLY A 49 -2.58 11.70 -9.49
C GLY A 49 -2.64 13.23 -9.44
N GLN A 50 -2.70 13.84 -8.25
CA GLN A 50 -2.69 15.30 -8.10
C GLN A 50 -1.38 15.96 -8.57
N ILE A 51 -0.26 15.23 -8.50
CA ILE A 51 1.05 15.70 -8.95
C ILE A 51 1.42 15.18 -10.35
N GLY A 52 0.45 14.66 -11.09
CA GLY A 52 0.64 14.17 -12.46
C GLY A 52 1.40 12.85 -12.58
N LEU A 53 1.63 12.17 -11.45
CA LEU A 53 2.30 10.88 -11.44
C LEU A 53 1.26 9.75 -11.54
N ARG A 54 1.58 8.69 -12.26
CA ARG A 54 0.72 7.50 -12.39
C ARG A 54 1.45 6.27 -11.88
N ARG A 55 0.76 5.42 -11.13
CA ARG A 55 1.31 4.16 -10.64
C ARG A 55 1.50 3.16 -11.78
N ASN A 56 2.67 2.51 -11.80
CA ASN A 56 2.91 1.33 -12.63
C ASN A 56 2.35 0.11 -11.87
N LEU A 57 1.27 -0.49 -12.40
CA LEU A 57 0.61 -1.62 -11.76
C LEU A 57 1.39 -2.93 -11.96
N THR A 58 2.20 -3.02 -13.02
CA THR A 58 2.98 -4.23 -13.36
C THR A 58 4.08 -4.53 -12.35
N GLU A 59 4.53 -3.51 -11.60
CA GLU A 59 5.61 -3.63 -10.62
C GLU A 59 5.13 -3.63 -9.18
N THR A 60 3.81 -3.52 -8.93
CA THR A 60 3.32 -3.68 -7.56
C THR A 60 3.16 -5.15 -7.25
N MET A 61 3.99 -5.64 -6.33
CA MET A 61 3.86 -6.96 -5.71
C MET A 61 3.28 -6.82 -4.31
N LEU A 62 2.40 -7.75 -3.93
CA LEU A 62 1.92 -7.87 -2.56
C LEU A 62 2.81 -8.87 -1.84
N MET A 63 3.40 -8.44 -0.73
CA MET A 63 4.28 -9.30 0.07
C MET A 63 3.72 -9.41 1.47
N GLY A 64 3.40 -10.62 1.90
CA GLY A 64 2.81 -10.89 3.21
C GLY A 64 3.40 -12.16 3.82
N ASN A 65 3.19 -12.33 5.13
CA ASN A 65 3.47 -13.61 5.76
C ASN A 65 2.47 -14.65 5.23
N PHE A 66 2.92 -15.89 5.06
CA PHE A 66 2.36 -17.08 4.37
C PHE A 66 0.86 -17.45 4.58
N LEU A 67 0.08 -16.61 5.26
CA LEU A 67 -1.37 -16.65 5.40
C LEU A 67 -2.08 -15.56 4.58
N VAL A 68 -1.48 -15.11 3.47
CA VAL A 68 -2.23 -14.35 2.46
C VAL A 68 -3.12 -15.37 1.75
N THR A 69 -4.41 -15.34 2.08
CA THR A 69 -5.47 -16.09 1.41
C THR A 69 -5.31 -16.04 -0.11
N TYR A 70 -5.49 -17.18 -0.79
CA TYR A 70 -5.57 -17.40 -2.25
C TYR A 70 -6.62 -16.54 -2.99
N ALA A 71 -7.23 -15.56 -2.32
CA ALA A 71 -8.21 -14.66 -2.87
C ALA A 71 -7.51 -13.55 -3.69
N PRO A 72 -7.90 -13.33 -4.95
CA PRO A 72 -7.39 -12.21 -5.75
C PRO A 72 -7.63 -10.88 -5.04
N PHE A 73 -6.57 -10.06 -4.93
CA PHE A 73 -6.70 -8.69 -4.44
C PHE A 73 -7.28 -7.82 -5.56
N MET A 74 -8.48 -7.28 -5.34
CA MET A 74 -9.18 -6.45 -6.34
C MET A 74 -9.08 -4.96 -5.98
N LEU A 75 -8.08 -4.28 -6.52
CA LEU A 75 -8.04 -2.82 -6.43
C LEU A 75 -8.97 -2.22 -7.50
N LYS A 76 -10.11 -1.64 -7.07
CA LYS A 76 -11.08 -1.01 -7.98
C LYS A 76 -11.49 -1.90 -9.18
N GLY A 77 -11.60 -3.22 -8.97
CA GLY A 77 -11.97 -4.19 -10.02
C GLY A 77 -10.82 -4.67 -10.90
N MET A 78 -9.56 -4.38 -10.57
CA MET A 78 -8.37 -4.94 -11.22
C MET A 78 -7.64 -5.89 -10.27
N ASN A 79 -7.34 -7.10 -10.75
CA ASN A 79 -6.54 -8.07 -10.00
C ASN A 79 -5.09 -7.61 -9.92
N ILE A 80 -4.56 -7.50 -8.70
CA ILE A 80 -3.12 -7.35 -8.47
C ILE A 80 -2.56 -8.76 -8.29
N SER A 81 -1.54 -9.11 -9.07
CA SER A 81 -0.79 -10.35 -8.89
C SER A 81 0.08 -10.26 -7.64
N GLU A 82 0.28 -11.40 -6.99
CA GLU A 82 1.37 -11.56 -6.01
C GLU A 82 2.73 -11.23 -6.65
#